data_AF-A0A5B9E1S8-F1
#
_entry.id   AF-A0A5B9E1S8-F1
#
_cell.length_a   1.000
_cell.length_b   1.000
_cell.length_c   1.000
_cell.angle_alpha   90.00
_cell.angle_beta   90.00
_cell.angle_gamma   90.00
#
_symmetry.space_group_name_H-M   'P 1'
#
loop_
_entity.id
_entity.type
_entity.pdbx_description
1 polymer ?
#
loop_
_entity_poly.entity_id
_entity_poly.type
_entity_poly.pdbx_seq_one_letter_code
_entity_poly.pdbx_strand_id
1 'polypeptide(L)'
;MTRAPAFLALATLLTACDQHQPAMTVEVLVHDPQRLQPLHHRCAVARPQVGEATCRIVDKAYAQRFFLGLGGADEYRTLSELPPIPPSFDGPDDGEGW
;
A
#
# COMPACT_ATOMS: atom_id res chain seq x y z
N MET A 1 -5.43 9.34 -47.60
CA MET A 1 -6.11 9.93 -46.42
C MET A 1 -6.50 8.82 -45.42
N THR A 2 -5.51 8.08 -44.88
CA THR A 2 -5.76 6.90 -44.03
C THR A 2 -4.83 6.81 -42.80
N ARG A 3 -3.99 7.83 -42.56
CA ARG A 3 -3.04 7.82 -41.43
C ARG A 3 -3.69 8.19 -40.08
N ALA A 4 -4.71 9.04 -40.09
CA ALA A 4 -5.40 9.50 -38.89
C ALA A 4 -6.02 8.37 -38.01
N PRO A 5 -6.70 7.34 -38.57
CA PRO A 5 -7.27 6.28 -37.73
C PRO A 5 -6.21 5.38 -37.09
N ALA A 6 -5.05 5.21 -37.73
CA ALA A 6 -3.96 4.39 -37.21
C ALA A 6 -3.28 5.06 -35.99
N PHE A 7 -3.09 6.38 -36.03
CA PHE A 7 -2.55 7.12 -34.89
C PHE A 7 -3.52 7.14 -33.69
N LEU A 8 -4.83 7.26 -33.95
CA LEU A 8 -5.86 7.20 -32.91
C LEU A 8 -5.96 5.82 -32.25
N ALA A 9 -5.86 4.74 -33.02
CA ALA A 9 -5.84 3.38 -32.49
C ALA A 9 -4.56 3.08 -31.68
N LEU A 10 -3.42 3.62 -32.11
CA LEU A 10 -2.16 3.46 -31.38
C LEU A 10 -2.19 4.20 -30.03
N ALA A 11 -2.78 5.40 -29.99
CA ALA A 11 -2.91 6.17 -28.76
C ALA A 11 -3.80 5.46 -27.72
N THR A 12 -4.90 4.81 -28.13
CA THR A 12 -5.78 4.08 -27.20
C THR A 12 -5.12 2.79 -26.69
N LEU A 13 -4.36 2.08 -27.52
CA LEU A 13 -3.58 0.91 -27.11
C LEU A 13 -2.50 1.28 -26.07
N LEU A 14 -1.85 2.43 -26.23
CA LEU A 14 -0.84 2.91 -25.27
C LEU A 14 -1.45 3.26 -23.90
N THR A 15 -2.65 3.82 -23.85
CA THR A 15 -3.35 4.10 -22.57
C THR A 15 -3.80 2.85 -21.81
N ALA A 16 -3.87 1.69 -22.48
CA ALA A 16 -4.24 0.42 -21.84
C ALA A 16 -3.03 -0.28 -21.17
N CYS A 17 -1.81 -0.05 -21.65
CA CYS A 17 -0.59 -0.63 -21.07
C CYS A 17 -0.10 0.07 -19.79
N ASP A 18 -0.52 1.31 -19.55
CA ASP A 18 -0.12 2.08 -18.35
C ASP A 18 -0.80 1.55 -17.06
N GLN A 19 -1.93 0.85 -17.21
CA GLN A 19 -2.74 0.35 -16.08
C GLN A 19 -2.32 -1.02 -15.54
N HIS A 20 -1.09 -1.49 -15.80
CA HIS A 20 -0.57 -2.66 -15.10
C HIS A 20 -0.20 -2.29 -13.65
N GLN A 21 -1.22 -1.91 -12.86
CA GLN A 21 -1.10 -1.65 -11.44
C GLN A 21 -0.68 -2.97 -10.78
N PRO A 22 0.51 -3.02 -10.15
CA PRO A 22 0.98 -4.24 -9.52
C PRO A 22 -0.01 -4.65 -8.43
N ALA A 23 -0.48 -5.90 -8.53
CA ALA A 23 -1.58 -6.43 -7.73
C ALA A 23 -1.41 -6.09 -6.25
N MET A 24 -2.44 -5.51 -5.64
CA MET A 24 -2.47 -5.21 -4.20
C MET A 24 -2.80 -6.48 -3.42
N THR A 25 -1.80 -7.35 -3.31
CA THR A 25 -1.88 -8.57 -2.50
C THR A 25 -0.89 -8.52 -1.35
N VAL A 26 -1.17 -9.31 -0.32
CA VAL A 26 -0.28 -9.43 0.85
C VAL A 26 1.11 -9.86 0.41
N GLU A 27 1.21 -10.89 -0.42
CA GLU A 27 2.49 -11.48 -0.85
C GLU A 27 3.39 -10.48 -1.59
N VAL A 28 2.79 -9.66 -2.45
CA VAL A 28 3.51 -8.61 -3.18
C VAL A 28 3.99 -7.51 -2.22
N LEU A 29 3.10 -7.05 -1.33
CA LEU A 29 3.41 -5.96 -0.40
C LEU A 29 4.44 -6.35 0.66
N VAL A 30 4.47 -7.60 1.11
CA VAL A 30 5.46 -8.12 2.07
C VAL A 30 6.90 -7.93 1.58
N HIS A 31 7.11 -8.08 0.27
CA HIS A 31 8.41 -7.99 -0.39
C HIS A 31 8.69 -6.60 -1.02
N ASP A 32 7.77 -5.64 -0.90
CA ASP A 32 7.91 -4.30 -1.47
C ASP A 32 7.68 -3.21 -0.40
N PRO A 33 8.70 -2.90 0.43
CA PRO A 33 8.58 -1.93 1.51
C PRO A 33 8.32 -0.50 1.00
N GLN A 34 8.83 -0.16 -0.19
CA GLN A 34 8.66 1.17 -0.79
C GLN A 34 7.20 1.47 -1.14
N ARG A 35 6.43 0.45 -1.51
CA ARG A 35 4.97 0.58 -1.69
C ARG A 35 4.20 0.42 -0.39
N LEU A 36 4.63 -0.49 0.49
CA LEU A 36 3.92 -0.84 1.71
C LEU A 36 3.92 0.30 2.74
N GLN A 37 5.06 0.91 3.02
CA GLN A 37 5.19 1.96 4.05
C GLN A 37 4.28 3.18 3.82
N PRO A 38 4.24 3.83 2.63
CA PRO A 38 3.35 4.97 2.41
C PRO A 38 1.86 4.57 2.39
N LEU A 39 1.53 3.32 2.05
CA LEU A 39 0.16 2.81 2.18
C LEU A 39 -0.22 2.61 3.65
N HIS A 40 0.65 2.00 4.43
CA HIS A 40 0.44 1.79 5.87
C HIS A 40 0.26 3.12 6.61
N HIS A 41 1.11 4.12 6.33
CA HIS A 41 0.94 5.47 6.88
C HIS A 41 -0.43 6.07 6.52
N ARG A 42 -0.85 5.99 5.24
CA ARG A 42 -2.17 6.48 4.81
C ARG A 42 -3.32 5.74 5.48
N CYS A 43 -3.19 4.43 5.70
CA CYS A 43 -4.19 3.66 6.44
C CYS A 43 -4.28 4.09 7.92
N ALA A 44 -3.17 4.47 8.54
CA ALA A 44 -3.17 4.99 9.91
C ALA A 44 -3.86 6.36 10.04
N VAL A 45 -3.67 7.27 9.07
CA VAL A 45 -4.19 8.65 9.17
C VAL A 45 -5.51 8.89 8.42
N ALA A 46 -5.86 8.04 7.46
CA ALA A 46 -6.92 8.28 6.48
C ALA A 46 -7.66 6.99 6.07
N ARG A 47 -7.86 6.05 7.00
CA ARG A 47 -8.50 4.75 6.76
C ARG A 47 -9.80 4.82 5.93
N PRO A 48 -10.76 5.73 6.19
CA PRO A 48 -12.00 5.81 5.41
C PRO A 48 -11.78 6.18 3.94
N GLN A 49 -10.71 6.91 3.63
CA GLN A 49 -10.38 7.36 2.27
C GLN A 49 -9.66 6.27 1.47
N VAL A 50 -8.92 5.40 2.15
CA VAL A 50 -8.19 4.27 1.54
C VAL A 50 -9.10 3.03 1.39
N GLY A 51 -10.05 2.86 2.31
CA GLY A 51 -10.99 1.75 2.34
C GLY A 51 -10.54 0.61 3.24
N GLU A 52 -11.47 0.07 4.04
CA GLU A 52 -11.22 -0.92 5.08
C GLU A 52 -10.56 -2.20 4.54
N ALA A 53 -11.08 -2.73 3.42
CA ALA A 53 -10.56 -3.96 2.81
C ALA A 53 -9.10 -3.79 2.35
N THR A 54 -8.75 -2.62 1.82
CA THR A 54 -7.39 -2.27 1.42
C THR A 54 -6.48 -2.19 2.64
N CYS A 55 -6.89 -1.46 3.66
CA CYS A 55 -6.09 -1.31 4.87
C CYS A 55 -5.86 -2.63 5.58
N ARG A 56 -6.85 -3.52 5.62
CA ARG A 56 -6.66 -4.89 6.15
C ARG A 56 -5.57 -5.69 5.40
N ILE A 57 -5.47 -5.54 4.07
CA ILE A 57 -4.40 -6.19 3.29
C ILE A 57 -3.04 -5.60 3.65
N VAL A 58 -2.97 -4.27 3.75
CA VAL A 58 -1.75 -3.52 4.11
C VAL A 58 -1.28 -3.88 5.52
N ASP A 59 -2.18 -3.89 6.51
CA ASP A 59 -1.90 -4.22 7.90
C ASP A 59 -1.40 -5.68 8.01
N LYS A 60 -2.03 -6.61 7.29
CA LYS A 60 -1.58 -8.01 7.24
C LYS A 60 -0.19 -8.15 6.60
N ALA A 61 0.07 -7.44 5.50
CA ALA A 61 1.38 -7.46 4.85
C ALA A 61 2.48 -6.89 5.75
N TYR A 62 2.19 -5.79 6.44
CA TYR A 62 3.09 -5.16 7.40
C TYR A 62 3.43 -6.10 8.57
N ALA A 63 2.41 -6.73 9.17
CA ALA A 63 2.62 -7.71 10.24
C ALA A 63 3.41 -8.94 9.76
N GLN A 64 3.06 -9.50 8.59
CA GLN A 64 3.72 -10.67 8.03
C GLN A 64 5.20 -10.38 7.70
N ARG A 65 5.51 -9.20 7.15
CA ARG A 65 6.90 -8.76 6.90
C ARG A 65 7.72 -8.75 8.19
N PHE A 66 7.15 -8.23 9.28
CA PHE A 66 7.79 -8.23 10.59
C PHE A 66 8.07 -9.66 11.09
N PHE A 67 7.08 -10.56 11.06
CA PHE A 67 7.26 -11.94 11.53
C PHE A 67 8.24 -12.76 10.67
N LEU A 68 8.35 -12.46 9.39
CA LEU A 68 9.31 -13.10 8.49
C LEU A 68 10.74 -12.55 8.65
N GLY A 69 10.95 -11.51 9.46
CA GLY A 69 12.26 -10.89 9.65
C GLY A 69 12.81 -10.27 8.36
N LEU A 70 11.94 -9.87 7.44
CA LEU A 70 12.35 -9.25 6.17
C LEU A 70 12.84 -7.81 6.33
N GLY A 71 12.82 -7.29 7.56
CA GLY A 71 13.30 -5.96 7.88
C GLY A 71 14.83 -5.87 7.91
N GLY A 72 15.36 -4.78 7.35
CA GLY A 72 16.80 -4.53 7.24
C GLY A 72 17.26 -3.41 8.17
N ALA A 73 18.58 -3.34 8.42
CA ALA A 73 19.20 -2.25 9.20
C ALA A 73 19.02 -0.86 8.55
N ASP A 74 18.65 -0.84 7.28
CA ASP A 74 18.39 0.33 6.45
C ASP A 74 16.91 0.76 6.43
N GLU A 75 15.99 0.00 7.05
CA GLU A 75 14.54 0.26 6.96
C GLU A 75 14.07 1.46 7.81
N TYR A 76 14.73 1.72 8.94
CA TYR A 76 14.45 2.87 9.81
C TYR A 76 15.74 3.61 10.12
N ARG A 77 16.27 4.29 9.10
CA ARG A 77 17.57 4.96 9.17
C ARG A 77 17.49 6.30 9.89
N THR A 78 16.33 6.94 9.87
CA THR A 78 16.09 8.23 10.55
C THR A 78 14.92 8.18 11.52
N LEU A 79 14.94 9.04 12.54
CA LEU A 79 13.85 9.12 13.52
C LEU A 79 12.49 9.43 12.87
N SER A 80 12.51 10.17 11.77
CA SER A 80 11.32 10.55 11.01
C SER A 80 10.70 9.38 10.22
N GLU A 81 11.44 8.29 10.01
CA GLU A 81 10.96 7.09 9.33
C GLU A 81 10.28 6.11 10.29
N LEU A 82 10.44 6.29 11.61
CA LEU A 82 9.83 5.41 12.60
C LEU A 82 8.30 5.55 12.59
N PRO A 83 7.55 4.44 12.69
CA PRO A 83 6.11 4.50 12.82
C PRO A 83 5.73 5.25 14.11
N PRO A 84 4.60 5.98 14.11
CA PRO A 84 4.15 6.70 15.30
C PRO A 84 3.88 5.72 16.45
N ILE A 85 4.28 6.11 17.67
CA ILE A 85 4.03 5.32 18.87
C ILE A 85 2.53 5.40 19.18
N PRO A 86 1.82 4.26 19.33
CA PRO A 86 0.41 4.26 19.69
C PRO A 86 0.21 4.83 21.12
N PRO A 87 -0.93 5.48 21.40
CA PRO A 87 -1.16 6.20 22.67
C PRO A 87 -1.17 5.30 23.92
N SER A 88 -1.30 3.98 23.78
CA SER A 88 -0.92 2.92 24.73
C SER A 88 -1.43 1.58 24.15
N PHE A 89 -1.04 0.45 24.75
CA PHE A 89 -1.63 -0.86 24.44
C PHE A 89 -3.00 -1.06 25.11
N ASP A 90 -3.31 -0.29 26.16
CA ASP A 90 -4.52 -0.41 27.00
C ASP A 90 -5.67 0.51 26.58
N GLY A 91 -5.63 1.08 25.37
CA GLY A 91 -6.76 1.82 24.83
C GLY A 91 -7.97 0.86 24.67
N PRO A 92 -9.20 1.29 24.98
CA PRO A 92 -10.36 0.45 24.74
C PRO A 92 -10.39 0.09 23.26
N ASP A 93 -10.47 -1.21 22.97
CA ASP A 93 -10.98 -1.70 21.70
C ASP A 93 -12.43 -1.22 21.66
N ASP A 94 -12.68 -0.07 21.04
CA ASP A 94 -14.02 0.38 20.70
C ASP A 94 -14.54 -0.56 19.63
N GLY A 95 -14.90 -1.77 20.08
CA GLY A 95 -15.58 -2.80 19.32
C GLY A 95 -16.99 -2.38 18.92
N GLU A 96 -17.11 -1.22 18.29
CA GLU A 96 -18.21 -0.84 17.42
C GLU A 96 -17.82 -1.44 16.04
N GLY A 97 -18.11 -2.71 15.77
CA GLY A 97 -19.48 -3.16 15.62
C GLY A 97 -19.91 -2.88 14.18
N TRP A 98 -19.83 -3.93 13.35
CA TRP A 98 -20.22 -4.08 11.92
C TRP A 98 -19.13 -3.89 10.86
#